data_AF-A0A1B6LE02-F1
#
_entry.id   AF-A0A1B6LE02-F1
#
_cell.length_a   1.000
_cell.length_b   1.000
_cell.length_c   1.000
_cell.angle_alpha   90.00
_cell.angle_beta   90.00
_cell.angle_gamma   90.00
#
_symmetry.space_group_name_H-M   'P 1'
#
loop_
_entity.id
_entity.type
_entity.pdbx_description
1 polymer ?
#
loop_
_entity_poly.entity_id
_entity_poly.type
_entity_poly.pdbx_seq_one_letter_code
_entity_poly.pdbx_strand_id
1 'polypeptide(L)'
;PVNLTEPIRFKEYFSTGVPVKIKRVRNMIVVIQGSLVLVFDLNISEKLCTLKFWFFFEQLENLPFEEPHLFEKIASKKKYGEWITALVGSLFIGIFENQLVLHIWDIEKGVKLKEHVI
;
A
#
# COMPACT_ATOMS: atom_id res chain seq x y z
N PRO A 1 -12.53 -4.32 27.40
CA PRO A 1 -13.08 -4.27 26.02
C PRO A 1 -12.84 -2.89 25.41
N VAL A 2 -12.16 -2.81 24.25
CA VAL A 2 -11.94 -1.51 23.56
C VAL A 2 -13.28 -1.03 23.01
N ASN A 3 -13.70 0.18 23.38
CA ASN A 3 -14.92 0.80 22.87
C ASN A 3 -14.70 1.26 21.41
N LEU A 4 -15.21 0.48 20.45
CA LEU A 4 -15.03 0.67 19.00
C LEU A 4 -16.03 1.68 18.39
N THR A 5 -16.73 2.47 19.20
CA THR A 5 -17.68 3.49 18.69
C THR A 5 -17.01 4.67 18.03
N GLU A 6 -15.73 4.93 18.33
CA GLU A 6 -14.97 6.00 17.71
C GLU A 6 -14.16 5.46 16.51
N PRO A 7 -14.14 6.20 15.38
CA PRO A 7 -13.44 5.76 14.18
C PRO A 7 -11.92 5.76 14.38
N ILE A 8 -11.27 4.72 13.84
CA ILE A 8 -9.81 4.66 13.71
C ILE A 8 -9.38 5.68 12.67
N ARG A 9 -8.44 6.55 13.04
CA ARG A 9 -7.96 7.61 12.17
C ARG A 9 -6.69 7.19 11.44
N PHE A 10 -6.63 7.52 10.16
CA PHE A 10 -5.38 7.58 9.41
C PHE A 10 -4.75 8.95 9.66
N LYS A 11 -3.43 9.00 9.81
CA LYS A 11 -2.70 10.28 9.87
C LYS A 11 -2.60 10.93 8.49
N GLU A 12 -2.82 10.15 7.43
CA GLU A 12 -2.55 10.50 6.04
C GLU A 12 -3.83 10.57 5.20
N TYR A 13 -3.89 11.54 4.28
CA TYR A 13 -5.05 11.81 3.41
C TYR A 13 -4.97 11.02 2.10
N PHE A 14 -6.12 10.55 1.62
CA PHE A 14 -6.25 9.86 0.33
C PHE A 14 -6.76 10.80 -0.76
N SER A 15 -6.22 10.68 -1.97
CA SER A 15 -6.72 11.43 -3.13
C SER A 15 -8.09 10.92 -3.57
N THR A 16 -9.06 11.83 -3.69
CA THR A 16 -10.39 11.57 -4.26
C THR A 16 -10.26 11.38 -5.78
N GLY A 17 -10.67 10.23 -6.31
CA GLY A 17 -10.76 10.00 -7.76
C GLY A 17 -10.15 8.70 -8.29
N VAL A 18 -9.49 7.89 -7.46
CA VAL A 18 -9.06 6.53 -7.84
C VAL A 18 -9.67 5.52 -6.88
N PRO A 19 -10.21 4.39 -7.39
CA PRO A 19 -10.73 3.33 -6.54
C PRO A 19 -9.69 2.91 -5.49
N VAL A 20 -10.11 2.93 -4.23
CA VAL A 20 -9.28 2.52 -3.10
C VAL A 20 -9.73 1.14 -2.65
N LYS A 21 -8.80 0.19 -2.55
CA LYS A 21 -9.03 -1.10 -1.88
C LYS A 21 -8.32 -1.07 -0.54
N ILE A 22 -9.04 -1.41 0.53
CA ILE A 22 -8.48 -1.53 1.88
C ILE A 22 -8.53 -3.00 2.28
N LYS A 23 -7.40 -3.53 2.75
CA LYS A 23 -7.25 -4.91 3.21
C LYS A 23 -6.60 -4.92 4.57
N ARG A 24 -7.06 -5.77 5.48
CA ARG A 24 -6.40 -6.01 6.77
C ARG A 24 -5.52 -7.25 6.66
N VAL A 25 -4.27 -7.15 7.12
CA VAL A 25 -3.35 -8.27 7.26
C VAL A 25 -2.76 -8.24 8.66
N ARG A 26 -3.12 -9.21 9.51
CA ARG A 26 -2.70 -9.24 10.92
C ARG A 26 -3.01 -7.90 11.62
N ASN A 27 -1.98 -7.21 12.09
CA ASN A 27 -2.04 -5.90 12.73
C ASN A 27 -1.68 -4.76 11.76
N MET A 28 -1.86 -4.96 10.46
CA MET A 28 -1.62 -3.95 9.45
C MET A 28 -2.87 -3.68 8.63
N ILE A 29 -2.98 -2.45 8.14
CA ILE A 29 -3.92 -2.05 7.10
C ILE A 29 -3.12 -1.77 5.83
N VAL A 30 -3.52 -2.40 4.74
CA VAL A 30 -2.95 -2.18 3.41
C VAL A 30 -3.97 -1.42 2.59
N VAL A 31 -3.57 -0.25 2.10
CA VAL A 31 -4.38 0.57 1.20
C VAL A 31 -3.76 0.53 -0.19
N ILE A 32 -4.57 0.16 -1.18
CA ILE A 32 -4.15 -0.01 -2.57
C ILE A 32 -4.93 1.02 -3.40
N GLN A 33 -4.22 1.89 -4.09
CA GLN A 33 -4.78 2.94 -4.93
C GLN A 33 -4.00 3.01 -6.25
N GLY A 34 -4.48 2.36 -7.30
CA GLY A 34 -3.65 2.19 -8.49
C GLY A 34 -2.51 1.22 -8.24
N SER A 35 -1.32 1.62 -8.71
CA SER A 35 -0.08 0.92 -8.39
C SER A 35 0.54 1.30 -7.05
N LEU A 36 0.01 2.34 -6.39
CA LEU A 36 0.43 2.73 -5.04
C LEU A 36 -0.12 1.75 -4.00
N VAL A 37 0.78 1.28 -3.15
CA VAL A 37 0.48 0.48 -1.97
C VAL A 37 1.02 1.20 -0.73
N LEU A 38 0.14 1.43 0.23
CA LEU A 38 0.44 2.04 1.51
C LEU A 38 0.22 0.98 2.60
N VAL A 39 1.21 0.77 3.47
CA VAL A 39 1.12 -0.20 4.57
C VAL A 39 1.17 0.55 5.89
N PHE A 40 0.13 0.38 6.70
CA PHE A 40 -0.03 1.03 8.00
C PHE A 40 0.04 -0.01 9.11
N ASP A 41 0.74 0.30 10.19
CA ASP A 41 0.60 -0.43 11.46
C ASP A 41 -0.68 0.02 12.16
N LEU A 42 -1.47 -0.95 12.62
CA LEU A 42 -2.74 -0.75 13.30
C LEU A 42 -2.54 -0.91 14.81
N ASN A 43 -2.59 0.21 15.53
CA ASN A 43 -2.68 0.19 16.99
C ASN A 43 -4.13 0.37 17.42
N ILE A 44 -4.78 -0.75 17.78
CA ILE A 44 -6.19 -0.75 18.21
C ILE A 44 -6.37 -0.02 19.55
N SER A 45 -5.41 -0.16 20.47
CA SER A 45 -5.46 0.48 21.78
C SER A 45 -5.42 2.01 21.67
N GLU A 46 -4.59 2.51 20.75
CA GLU A 46 -4.47 3.96 20.46
C GLU A 46 -5.45 4.43 19.38
N LYS A 47 -6.26 3.53 18.79
CA LYS A 47 -7.18 3.81 17.68
C LYS A 47 -6.49 4.54 16.51
N LEU A 48 -5.26 4.14 16.22
CA LEU A 48 -4.37 4.85 15.30
C LEU A 48 -3.80 3.92 14.24
N CYS A 49 -3.86 4.37 12.98
CA CYS A 49 -3.07 3.81 11.89
C CYS A 49 -1.86 4.71 11.64
N THR A 50 -0.65 4.14 11.68
CA THR A 50 0.59 4.87 11.36
C THR A 50 1.22 4.29 10.10
N LEU A 51 1.53 5.13 9.11
CA LEU A 51 2.18 4.67 7.89
C LEU A 51 3.56 4.07 8.21
N LYS A 52 3.78 2.82 7.82
CA LYS A 52 5.03 2.10 8.03
C LYS A 52 5.97 2.27 6.83
N PHE A 53 5.43 2.07 5.63
CA PHE A 53 6.10 2.34 4.36
C PHE A 53 5.08 2.36 3.23
N TRP A 54 5.54 2.80 2.07
CA TRP A 54 4.76 2.88 0.86
C TRP A 54 5.63 2.55 -0.34
N PHE A 55 4.99 2.04 -1.40
CA PHE A 55 5.67 1.69 -2.62
C PHE A 55 4.73 1.73 -3.81
N PHE A 56 5.31 1.94 -4.98
CA PHE A 56 4.68 1.59 -6.26
C PHE A 56 5.12 0.18 -6.59
N PHE A 57 4.19 -0.76 -6.81
CA PHE A 57 4.56 -2.18 -6.88
C PHE A 57 5.52 -2.50 -8.03
N GLU A 58 5.55 -1.68 -9.07
CA GLU A 58 6.44 -1.80 -10.21
C GLU A 58 7.85 -1.28 -9.94
N GLN A 59 8.06 -0.48 -8.90
CA GLN A 59 9.40 0.03 -8.54
C GLN A 59 10.19 -1.03 -7.78
N LEU A 60 11.51 -0.89 -7.71
CA LEU A 60 12.38 -1.87 -7.01
C LEU A 60 12.44 -1.61 -5.51
N GLU A 61 12.37 -0.34 -5.12
CA GLU A 61 12.58 0.11 -3.75
C GLU A 61 11.28 0.69 -3.19
N ASN A 62 11.08 0.47 -1.88
CA ASN A 62 10.10 1.25 -1.14
C ASN A 62 10.61 2.69 -0.99
N LEU A 63 9.72 3.59 -0.60
CA LEU A 63 10.10 4.97 -0.34
C LEU A 63 9.96 5.26 1.16
N PRO A 64 10.94 5.97 1.76
CA PRO A 64 10.93 6.26 3.19
C PRO A 64 9.71 7.09 3.61
N PHE A 65 9.30 6.93 4.87
CA PHE A 65 8.19 7.66 5.49
C PHE A 65 8.45 9.17 5.56
N GLU A 66 9.70 9.58 5.82
CA GLU A 66 10.10 10.99 5.98
C GLU A 66 10.33 11.72 4.66
N GLU A 67 9.83 11.19 3.55
CA GLU A 67 10.04 11.76 2.24
C GLU A 67 9.39 13.16 2.14
N PRO A 68 10.16 14.26 2.03
CA PRO A 68 9.60 15.58 1.82
C PRO A 68 8.79 15.56 0.53
N HIS A 69 7.63 16.22 0.53
CA HIS A 69 6.73 16.27 -0.63
C HIS A 69 6.22 14.88 -1.08
N LEU A 70 6.03 13.95 -0.13
CA LEU A 70 5.43 12.63 -0.34
C LEU A 70 4.24 12.65 -1.32
N PHE A 71 3.31 13.59 -1.13
CA PHE A 71 2.12 13.73 -1.98
C PHE A 71 2.44 14.14 -3.42
N GLU A 72 3.39 15.03 -3.63
CA GLU A 72 3.82 15.46 -4.98
C GLU A 72 4.56 14.32 -5.69
N LYS A 73 5.37 13.54 -4.95
CA LYS A 73 6.02 12.32 -5.46
C LYS A 73 5.00 11.23 -5.82
N ILE A 74 3.98 11.04 -4.99
CA ILE A 74 2.88 10.13 -5.31
C ILE A 74 2.17 10.60 -6.59
N ALA A 75 1.83 11.89 -6.67
CA ALA A 75 1.12 12.45 -7.83
C ALA A 75 1.92 12.32 -9.13
N SER A 76 3.23 12.59 -9.09
CA SER A 76 4.12 12.53 -10.27
C SER A 76 4.43 11.11 -10.74
N LYS A 77 4.46 10.13 -9.83
CA LYS A 77 4.78 8.73 -10.16
C LYS A 77 3.55 7.88 -10.44
N LYS A 78 2.35 8.41 -10.23
CA LYS A 78 1.11 7.68 -10.39
C LYS A 78 0.91 7.25 -11.83
N LYS A 79 1.04 5.95 -12.07
CA LYS A 79 0.63 5.34 -13.34
C LYS A 79 -0.85 5.00 -13.27
N TYR A 80 -1.58 5.43 -14.30
CA TYR A 80 -2.95 5.04 -14.54
C TYR A 80 -2.92 3.94 -15.61
N GLY A 81 -3.50 2.79 -15.30
CA GLY A 81 -3.61 1.63 -16.17
C GLY A 81 -4.56 0.63 -15.53
N GLU A 82 -4.94 -0.45 -16.20
CA GLU A 82 -5.68 -1.53 -15.52
C GLU A 82 -4.68 -2.37 -14.73
N TRP A 83 -5.02 -2.71 -13.48
CA TRP A 83 -4.15 -3.47 -12.58
C TRP A 83 -4.91 -4.56 -11.86
N ILE A 84 -4.26 -5.70 -11.72
CA ILE A 84 -4.75 -6.82 -10.93
C ILE A 84 -3.86 -6.92 -9.70
N THR A 85 -4.48 -6.98 -8.52
CA THR A 85 -3.78 -7.11 -7.26
C THR A 85 -4.36 -8.22 -6.40
N ALA A 86 -3.48 -8.95 -5.73
CA ALA A 86 -3.82 -9.99 -4.78
C ALA A 86 -2.96 -9.87 -3.52
N LEU A 87 -3.51 -10.38 -2.42
CA LEU A 87 -2.84 -10.39 -1.13
C LEU A 87 -2.95 -11.79 -0.54
N VAL A 88 -1.81 -12.45 -0.37
CA VAL A 88 -1.71 -13.85 0.09
C VAL A 88 -0.81 -13.88 1.32
N GLY A 89 -1.40 -13.90 2.50
CA GLY A 89 -0.64 -13.73 3.75
C GLY A 89 0.04 -12.37 3.79
N SER A 90 1.38 -12.35 3.94
CA SER A 90 2.21 -11.14 3.87
C SER A 90 2.73 -10.84 2.46
N LEU A 91 2.30 -11.58 1.44
CA LEU A 91 2.71 -11.35 0.06
C LEU A 91 1.70 -10.48 -0.66
N PHE A 92 2.15 -9.33 -1.13
CA PHE A 92 1.42 -8.52 -2.10
C PHE A 92 1.88 -8.91 -3.51
N ILE A 93 0.91 -9.07 -4.41
CA ILE A 93 1.12 -9.41 -5.81
C ILE A 93 0.40 -8.35 -6.65
N GLY A 94 1.11 -7.74 -7.59
CA GLY A 94 0.58 -6.75 -8.53
C GLY A 94 1.01 -7.04 -9.96
N ILE A 95 0.11 -6.82 -10.91
CA ILE A 95 0.34 -6.90 -12.36
C ILE A 95 -0.37 -5.71 -13.00
N PHE A 96 0.29 -5.04 -13.95
CA PHE A 96 -0.43 -4.16 -14.88
C PHE A 96 -0.93 -4.98 -16.06
N GLU A 97 -2.18 -4.83 -16.48
CA GLU A 97 -2.76 -5.69 -17.52
C GLU A 97 -2.03 -5.59 -18.87
N ASN A 98 -1.36 -4.47 -19.14
CA ASN A 98 -0.52 -4.26 -20.32
C ASN A 98 0.96 -4.68 -20.12
N GLN A 99 1.30 -5.26 -18.97
CA GLN A 99 2.64 -5.76 -18.68
C GLN A 99 2.56 -7.22 -18.24
N LEU A 100 3.31 -8.08 -18.91
CA LEU A 100 3.48 -9.46 -18.50
C LEU A 100 4.51 -9.58 -17.37
N VAL A 101 4.44 -8.69 -16.38
CA VAL A 101 5.38 -8.68 -15.24
C VAL A 101 4.61 -8.77 -13.93
N LEU A 102 4.86 -9.86 -13.22
CA LEU A 102 4.39 -10.11 -11.87
C LEU A 102 5.34 -9.46 -10.87
N HIS A 103 4.82 -8.52 -10.07
CA HIS A 103 5.58 -7.88 -9.00
C HIS A 103 5.16 -8.45 -7.66
N ILE A 104 6.12 -9.01 -6.91
CA ILE A 104 5.87 -9.67 -5.63
C ILE A 104 6.61 -8.92 -4.51
N TRP A 105 5.88 -8.53 -3.47
CA TRP A 105 6.38 -7.79 -2.32
C TRP A 105 6.07 -8.50 -1.01
N ASP A 106 7.01 -8.46 -0.07
CA ASP A 106 6.79 -8.79 1.34
C ASP A 106 6.34 -7.52 2.06
N ILE A 107 5.06 -7.44 2.42
CA ILE A 107 4.48 -6.27 3.09
C ILE A 107 4.71 -6.23 4.61
N GLU A 108 5.40 -7.21 5.18
CA GLU A 108 5.85 -7.09 6.58
C GLU A 108 7.19 -6.37 6.63
N LYS A 109 8.06 -6.67 5.66
CA LYS A 109 9.42 -6.13 5.55
C LYS A 109 9.52 -4.91 4.64
N GLY A 110 8.53 -4.70 3.77
CA GLY A 110 8.52 -3.62 2.79
C GLY A 110 9.53 -3.82 1.67
N VAL A 111 9.85 -5.06 1.31
CA VAL A 111 10.86 -5.37 0.30
C VAL A 111 10.24 -6.08 -0.89
N LYS A 112 10.73 -5.76 -2.09
CA LYS A 112 10.38 -6.50 -3.30
C LYS A 112 11.13 -7.83 -3.29
N LEU A 113 10.41 -8.93 -3.42
CA LEU A 113 10.99 -10.26 -3.44
C LEU A 113 11.41 -10.70 -4.84
N LYS A 114 10.57 -10.39 -5.83
CA LYS A 114 10.75 -10.91 -7.19
C LYS A 114 9.99 -10.09 -8.22
N GLU A 115 10.56 -10.02 -9.41
CA GLU A 115 9.86 -9.77 -10.66
C GLU A 115 9.86 -11.05 -11.49
N HIS A 116 8.72 -11.40 -12.08
CA HIS A 116 8.62 -12.56 -12.94
C HIS A 116 7.87 -12.20 -14.22
N VAL A 117 8.49 -12.47 -15.37
CA VAL A 117 7.83 -12.31 -16.67
C VAL A 117 6.91 -13.51 -16.90
N ILE A 118 5.64 -13.24 -17.22
CA ILE A 118 4.59 -14.24 -17.50
C ILE A 118 4.58 -14.57 -18.99
#